data_AF-A0A379WUJ6-F1
#
_entry.id   AF-A0A379WUJ6-F1
#
_cell.length_a   1.000
_cell.length_b   1.000
_cell.length_c   1.000
_cell.angle_alpha   90.00
_cell.angle_beta   90.00
_cell.angle_gamma   90.00
#
_symmetry.space_group_name_H-M   'P 1'
#
loop_
_entity.id
_entity.type
_entity.pdbx_description
1 polymer ?
#
loop_
_entity_poly.entity_id
_entity_poly.type
_entity_poly.pdbx_seq_one_letter_code
_entity_poly.pdbx_strand_id
1 'polypeptide(L)'
;MGINGGLGNLGVSVMQLIAPLVIFLPIFTFLGVRGVPQPDGSLLALTNAAWIWVPLLAVATLAAWFGMNDIAVQKRLSPRNCRC
;
A
#
# COMPACT_ATOMS: atom_id res chain seq x y z
N MET A 1 -6.61 -2.01 20.68
CA MET A 1 -6.02 -2.78 19.56
C MET A 1 -6.94 -2.97 18.35
N GLY A 2 -8.20 -2.53 18.36
CA GLY A 2 -9.16 -2.91 17.30
C GLY A 2 -9.04 -2.16 15.97
N ILE A 3 -8.81 -0.84 15.98
CA ILE A 3 -8.99 -0.04 14.75
C ILE A 3 -7.76 -0.04 13.84
N ASN A 4 -6.54 0.11 14.40
CA ASN A 4 -5.29 0.07 13.64
C ASN A 4 -4.91 -1.37 13.21
N GLY A 5 -5.26 -2.37 14.02
CA GLY A 5 -5.08 -3.78 13.68
C GLY A 5 -6.06 -4.26 12.60
N GLY A 6 -7.30 -3.75 12.63
CA GLY A 6 -8.31 -4.06 11.62
C GLY A 6 -8.04 -3.39 10.27
N LEU A 7 -7.83 -2.07 10.23
CA LEU A 7 -7.63 -1.32 8.98
C LEU A 7 -6.35 -1.73 8.23
N GLY A 8 -5.26 -2.05 8.93
CA GLY A 8 -4.05 -2.57 8.29
C GLY A 8 -4.25 -3.97 7.69
N ASN A 9 -5.05 -4.82 8.35
CA ASN A 9 -5.33 -6.18 7.86
C ASN A 9 -6.35 -6.19 6.71
N LEU A 10 -7.24 -5.19 6.64
CA LEU A 10 -8.12 -4.99 5.47
C LEU A 10 -7.33 -4.77 4.18
N GLY A 11 -6.14 -4.16 4.26
CA GLY A 11 -5.27 -4.00 3.11
C GLY A 11 -4.93 -5.32 2.41
N VAL A 12 -4.71 -6.39 3.18
CA VAL A 12 -4.42 -7.73 2.64
C VAL A 12 -5.63 -8.27 1.87
N SER A 13 -6.82 -8.19 2.46
CA SER A 13 -8.05 -8.68 1.81
C SER A 13 -8.41 -7.87 0.56
N VAL A 14 -8.24 -6.55 0.58
CA VAL A 14 -8.47 -5.70 -0.61
C VAL A 14 -7.48 -6.04 -1.71
N MET A 15 -6.21 -6.22 -1.38
CA MET A 15 -5.18 -6.60 -2.35
C MET A 15 -5.50 -7.95 -3.00
N GLN A 16 -5.89 -8.94 -2.19
CA GLN A 16 -6.26 -10.27 -2.65
C GLN A 16 -7.52 -10.29 -3.52
N LEU A 17 -8.47 -9.37 -3.29
CA LEU A 17 -9.66 -9.24 -4.12
C LEU A 17 -9.34 -8.56 -5.46
N ILE A 18 -8.57 -7.49 -5.45
CA ILE A 18 -8.33 -6.65 -6.63
C ILE A 18 -7.28 -7.25 -7.57
N ALA A 19 -6.19 -7.81 -7.03
CA ALA A 19 -5.11 -8.38 -7.83
C ALA A 19 -5.57 -9.39 -8.90
N PRO A 20 -6.36 -10.43 -8.59
CA PRO A 20 -6.80 -11.41 -9.59
C PRO A 20 -7.76 -10.82 -10.64
N LEU A 21 -8.44 -9.71 -10.34
CA LEU A 21 -9.33 -9.05 -11.30
C LEU A 21 -8.53 -8.25 -12.34
N VAL A 22 -7.48 -7.54 -11.91
CA VAL A 22 -6.75 -6.60 -12.80
C VAL A 22 -5.71 -7.27 -13.70
N ILE A 23 -5.27 -8.50 -13.39
CA ILE A 23 -4.29 -9.24 -14.20
C ILE A 23 -4.83 -9.69 -15.56
N PHE A 24 -6.15 -9.75 -15.76
CA PHE A 24 -6.77 -10.11 -17.04
C PHE A 24 -7.27 -8.91 -17.85
N LEU A 25 -7.18 -7.69 -17.29
CA LEU A 25 -7.68 -6.47 -17.92
C LEU A 25 -6.56 -5.72 -18.67
N PRO A 26 -6.83 -5.13 -19.85
CA PRO A 26 -5.81 -4.42 -20.62
C PRO A 26 -5.54 -2.98 -20.13
N ILE A 27 -5.49 -2.75 -18.81
CA ILE A 27 -5.50 -1.41 -18.19
C ILE A 27 -4.25 -0.59 -18.52
N PHE A 28 -3.06 -1.19 -18.43
CA PHE A 28 -1.78 -0.48 -18.61
C PHE A 28 -1.09 -0.80 -19.94
N THR A 29 -1.83 -1.29 -20.93
CA THR A 29 -1.30 -1.63 -22.26
C THR A 29 -0.67 -0.43 -22.96
N PHE A 30 -1.23 0.77 -22.78
CA PHE A 30 -0.68 2.03 -23.31
C PHE A 30 0.68 2.41 -22.69
N LEU A 31 1.01 1.88 -21.50
CA LEU A 31 2.30 2.06 -20.83
C LEU A 31 3.30 0.96 -21.22
N GLY A 32 2.97 0.14 -22.22
CA GLY A 32 3.80 -0.97 -22.68
C GLY A 32 3.67 -2.23 -21.84
N VAL A 33 2.69 -2.33 -20.93
CA VAL A 33 2.44 -3.58 -20.20
C VAL A 33 1.86 -4.62 -21.16
N ARG A 34 2.55 -5.77 -21.28
CA ARG A 34 2.17 -6.88 -22.16
C ARG A 34 1.78 -8.09 -21.32
N GLY A 35 0.63 -8.69 -21.63
CA GLY A 35 0.22 -9.96 -21.05
C GLY A 35 1.03 -11.12 -21.63
N VAL A 36 1.24 -12.16 -20.81
CA VAL A 36 1.82 -13.44 -21.22
C VAL A 36 0.69 -14.39 -21.63
N PRO A 37 0.73 -15.01 -22.81
CA PRO A 37 -0.27 -15.98 -23.22
C PRO A 37 -0.20 -17.24 -22.35
N GLN A 38 -1.37 -17.75 -21.99
CA GLN A 38 -1.55 -18.93 -21.14
C GLN A 38 -2.11 -20.10 -22.00
N PRO A 39 -1.92 -21.39 -21.61
CA PRO A 39 -2.37 -22.54 -22.40
C PRO A 39 -3.88 -22.59 -22.69
N ASP A 40 -4.69 -21.88 -21.90
CA ASP A 40 -6.13 -21.72 -22.09
C ASP A 40 -6.50 -20.61 -23.12
N GLY A 41 -5.50 -19.97 -23.73
CA GLY A 41 -5.67 -18.89 -24.70
C GLY A 41 -5.87 -17.51 -24.08
N SER A 42 -5.92 -17.40 -22.74
CA SER A 42 -6.02 -16.11 -22.05
C SER A 42 -4.67 -15.36 -22.05
N LEU A 43 -4.73 -14.04 -21.82
CA LEU A 43 -3.55 -13.20 -21.63
C LEU A 43 -3.46 -12.79 -20.16
N LEU A 44 -2.33 -13.11 -19.52
CA LEU A 44 -2.07 -12.81 -18.11
C LEU A 44 -1.07 -11.65 -17.99
N ALA A 45 -1.54 -10.48 -17.58
CA ALA A 45 -0.72 -9.29 -17.34
C ALA A 45 -0.38 -9.13 -15.85
N LEU A 46 0.54 -9.96 -15.34
CA LEU A 46 0.91 -9.99 -13.92
C LEU A 46 1.42 -8.62 -13.41
N THR A 47 2.05 -7.84 -14.29
CA THR A 47 2.51 -6.48 -14.01
C THR A 47 1.39 -5.55 -13.52
N ASN A 48 0.15 -5.74 -14.00
CA ASN A 48 -1.00 -4.94 -13.57
C ASN A 48 -1.27 -5.06 -12.07
N ALA A 49 -1.01 -6.23 -11.48
CA ALA A 49 -1.24 -6.47 -10.06
C ALA A 49 -0.42 -5.52 -9.16
N ALA A 50 0.80 -5.16 -9.58
CA ALA A 50 1.63 -4.19 -8.87
C ALA A 50 1.31 -2.75 -9.29
N TRP A 51 1.14 -2.51 -10.60
CA TRP A 51 0.99 -1.16 -11.15
C TRP A 51 -0.28 -0.44 -10.69
N ILE A 52 -1.36 -1.16 -10.41
CA ILE A 52 -2.61 -0.56 -9.92
C ILE A 52 -2.43 0.22 -8.60
N TRP A 53 -1.45 -0.17 -7.78
CA TRP A 53 -1.17 0.47 -6.49
C TRP A 53 -0.23 1.66 -6.60
N VAL A 54 0.58 1.74 -7.66
CA VAL A 54 1.60 2.79 -7.80
C VAL A 54 1.00 4.21 -7.72
N PRO A 55 -0.09 4.55 -8.43
CA PRO A 55 -0.70 5.88 -8.30
C PRO A 55 -1.24 6.15 -6.90
N LEU A 56 -1.86 5.16 -6.25
CA LEU A 56 -2.43 5.29 -4.91
C LEU A 56 -1.33 5.53 -3.87
N LEU A 57 -0.23 4.78 -3.96
CA LEU A 57 0.95 4.95 -3.11
C LEU A 57 1.59 6.31 -3.34
N ALA A 58 1.74 6.75 -4.59
CA ALA A 58 2.29 8.06 -4.90
C ALA A 58 1.46 9.19 -4.25
N VAL A 59 0.13 9.14 -4.38
CA VAL A 59 -0.77 10.12 -3.74
C VAL A 59 -0.67 10.04 -2.21
N ALA A 60 -0.66 8.84 -1.63
CA ALA A 60 -0.55 8.66 -0.18
C ALA A 60 0.80 9.16 0.35
N THR A 61 1.90 8.93 -0.36
CA THR A 61 3.22 9.44 -0.01
C THR A 61 3.26 10.96 -0.04
N LEU A 62 2.70 11.58 -1.08
CA LEU A 62 2.60 13.05 -1.15
C LEU A 62 1.72 13.60 -0.02
N ALA A 63 0.56 12.98 0.23
CA ALA A 63 -0.33 13.37 1.31
C ALA A 63 0.33 13.24 2.69
N ALA A 64 1.12 12.19 2.92
CA ALA A 64 1.87 12.02 4.16
C ALA A 64 2.98 13.07 4.30
N TRP A 65 3.71 13.35 3.21
CA TRP A 65 4.81 14.32 3.20
C TRP A 65 4.36 15.73 3.58
N PHE A 66 3.20 16.16 3.07
CA PHE A 66 2.69 17.51 3.33
C PHE A 66 1.68 17.59 4.48
N GLY A 67 1.02 16.48 4.81
CA GLY A 67 -0.12 16.47 5.74
C GLY A 67 0.16 15.88 7.13
N MET A 68 1.30 15.19 7.33
CA MET A 68 1.66 14.67 8.65
C MET A 68 2.59 15.63 9.39
N ASN A 69 2.24 15.95 10.63
CA ASN A 69 3.10 16.71 11.53
C ASN A 69 3.86 15.78 12.49
N ASP A 70 5.16 16.00 12.61
CA ASP A 70 5.95 15.37 13.65
C ASP A 70 5.58 15.95 15.02
N ILE A 71 5.11 15.11 15.93
CA ILE A 71 4.87 15.51 17.32
C ILE A 71 6.19 15.36 18.08
N ALA A 72 6.75 16.47 18.56
CA ALA A 72 7.90 16.44 19.46
C ALA A 72 7.50 15.79 20.78
N VAL A 73 7.89 14.52 20.98
CA VAL A 73 7.78 13.85 22.28
C VAL A 73 8.63 14.64 23.27
N GLN A 74 7.97 15.42 24.14
CA GLN A 74 8.61 16.03 25.29
C GLN A 74 9.22 14.90 26.13
N LYS A 75 10.54 14.80 26.15
CA LYS A 75 11.26 13.96 27.11
C LYS A 75 10.84 14.44 28.49
N ARG A 76 9.93 13.70 29.14
CA ARG A 76 9.66 13.85 30.56
C ARG A 76 10.96 13.47 31.27
N LEU A 77 11.84 14.45 31.44
CA LEU A 77 12.87 14.41 32.47
C LEU A 77 12.09 14.35 33.78
N SER A 78 11.77 13.14 34.22
CA SER A 78 11.52 12.90 35.63
C SER A 78 12.90 12.87 36.27
N PRO A 79 13.30 13.89 37.04
CA PRO A 79 14.47 13.75 37.88
C PRO A 79 14.08 12.70 38.91
N ARG A 80 14.51 11.45 38.71
CA ARG A 80 14.56 10.49 39.81
C ARG A 80 15.56 11.06 40.79
N ASN A 81 15.02 11.79 41.76
CA ASN A 81 15.69 12.22 42.97
C ASN A 81 16.05 10.95 43.75
N CYS A 82 17.19 10.33 43.39
CA CYS A 82 17.91 9.40 44.23
C CYS A 82 18.29 10.16 45.50
N ARG A 83 17.42 10.08 46.50
CA ARG A 83 17.74 10.41 47.88
C ARG A 83 18.29 9.11 48.48
N CYS A 84 19.41 9.27 49.16
CA CYS A 84 20.29 8.26 49.77
C CYS A 84 19.57 7.21 50.61
#